data_AF-A0A147EQG9-F1
#
_entry.id   AF-A0A147EQG9-F1
#
_cell.length_a   1.000
_cell.length_b   1.000
_cell.length_c   1.000
_cell.angle_alpha   90.00
_cell.angle_beta   90.00
_cell.angle_gamma   90.00
#
_symmetry.space_group_name_H-M   'P 1'
#
loop_
_entity.id
_entity.type
_entity.pdbx_description
1 polymer ?
#
loop_
_entity_poly.entity_id
_entity_poly.type
_entity_poly.pdbx_seq_one_letter_code
_entity_poly.pdbx_strand_id
1 'polypeptide(L)'
;ISWDPDKDAAIARAHDQFRWFAGGWAVNADLPTPAGFAGASQFVRPEDVADSIACGPDLDELAESVRPFIDAGFTDIAIVQVGDEQQQRFVDEIAEPLLEKLRALSS
;
A
#
# COMPACT_ATOMS: atom_id res chain seq x y z
N ILE A 1 1.87 -0.40 -0.79
CA ILE A 1 1.61 0.36 -2.04
C ILE A 1 0.74 -0.48 -2.98
N SER A 2 0.00 0.16 -3.89
CA SER A 2 -0.71 -0.54 -4.97
C SER A 2 -0.33 0.10 -6.30
N TRP A 3 0.69 -0.43 -6.96
CA TRP A 3 1.07 0.05 -8.29
C TRP A 3 0.16 -0.54 -9.38
N ASP A 4 -0.17 0.29 -10.35
CA ASP A 4 -0.78 -0.05 -11.64
C ASP A 4 -0.61 1.14 -12.61
N PRO A 5 -0.47 0.92 -13.93
CA PRO A 5 -0.59 1.99 -14.92
C PRO A 5 -1.90 2.79 -14.82
N ASP A 6 -2.98 2.18 -14.35
CA ASP A 6 -4.28 2.79 -14.09
C ASP A 6 -4.50 3.00 -12.58
N LYS A 7 -4.53 4.26 -12.15
CA LYS A 7 -4.71 4.63 -10.74
C LYS A 7 -6.04 4.11 -10.16
N ASP A 8 -7.11 4.09 -10.95
CA ASP A 8 -8.41 3.62 -10.47
C ASP A 8 -8.39 2.10 -10.28
N ALA A 9 -7.71 1.37 -11.16
CA ALA A 9 -7.50 -0.07 -11.02
C ALA A 9 -6.65 -0.40 -9.77
N ALA A 10 -5.59 0.37 -9.52
CA ALA A 10 -4.77 0.25 -8.31
C ALA A 10 -5.60 0.47 -7.03
N ILE A 11 -6.45 1.51 -7.00
CA ILE A 11 -7.32 1.82 -5.86
C ILE A 11 -8.36 0.71 -5.67
N ALA A 12 -9.01 0.26 -6.74
CA ALA A 12 -10.01 -0.80 -6.69
C ALA A 12 -9.43 -2.10 -6.12
N ARG A 13 -8.23 -2.50 -6.57
CA ARG A 13 -7.52 -3.67 -6.04
C ARG A 13 -7.10 -3.49 -4.58
N ALA A 14 -6.59 -2.32 -4.22
CA ALA A 14 -6.24 -2.02 -2.83
C ALA A 14 -7.46 -2.09 -1.91
N HIS A 15 -8.61 -1.59 -2.36
CA HIS A 15 -9.87 -1.67 -1.63
C HIS A 15 -10.40 -3.10 -1.52
N ASP A 16 -10.35 -3.87 -2.59
CA ASP A 16 -10.83 -5.25 -2.57
C ASP A 16 -10.02 -6.13 -1.61
N GLN A 17 -8.69 -6.02 -1.69
CA GLN A 17 -7.78 -6.97 -1.04
C GLN A 17 -7.19 -6.48 0.30
N PHE A 18 -7.15 -5.16 0.52
CA PHE A 18 -6.44 -4.55 1.65
C PHE A 18 -7.27 -3.57 2.50
N ARG A 19 -8.58 -3.38 2.24
CA ARG A 19 -9.43 -2.50 3.06
C ARG A 19 -9.47 -2.84 4.56
N TRP A 20 -9.13 -4.08 4.92
CA TRP A 20 -8.99 -4.52 6.32
C TRP A 20 -7.86 -3.80 7.07
N PHE A 21 -6.90 -3.19 6.36
CA PHE A 21 -5.82 -2.41 6.97
C PHE A 21 -6.31 -1.11 7.61
N ALA A 22 -7.45 -0.57 7.15
CA ALA A 22 -8.01 0.71 7.62
C ALA A 22 -8.44 0.69 9.11
N GLY A 23 -8.66 -0.48 9.70
CA GLY A 23 -9.00 -0.61 11.13
C GLY A 23 -7.84 -0.27 12.08
N GLY A 24 -6.61 -0.18 11.56
CA GLY A 24 -5.41 0.01 12.37
C GLY A 24 -5.04 -1.22 13.21
N TRP A 25 -3.83 -1.20 13.77
CA TRP A 25 -3.25 -2.38 14.44
C TRP A 25 -4.05 -2.87 15.64
N ALA A 26 -4.56 -1.95 16.47
CA ALA A 26 -5.31 -2.31 17.67
C ALA A 26 -6.56 -3.12 17.36
N VAL A 27 -7.33 -2.72 16.34
CA VAL A 27 -8.51 -3.47 15.90
C VAL A 27 -8.10 -4.77 15.23
N ASN A 28 -7.09 -4.74 14.36
CA ASN A 28 -6.65 -5.93 13.63
C ASN A 28 -6.15 -7.06 14.53
N ALA A 29 -5.53 -6.73 15.68
CA ALA A 29 -5.07 -7.72 16.65
C ALA A 29 -6.23 -8.45 17.38
N ASP A 30 -7.40 -7.82 17.46
CA ASP A 30 -8.58 -8.36 18.16
C ASP A 30 -9.55 -9.12 17.23
N LEU A 31 -9.25 -9.22 15.93
CA LEU A 31 -10.08 -9.92 14.94
C LEU A 31 -9.53 -11.33 14.67
N PRO A 32 -10.11 -12.40 15.25
CA PRO A 32 -9.54 -13.74 15.18
C PRO A 32 -9.82 -14.49 13.87
N THR A 33 -10.68 -13.96 12.98
CA THR A 33 -11.13 -14.68 11.79
C THR A 33 -11.22 -13.77 10.56
N PRO A 34 -11.08 -14.32 9.33
CA PRO A 34 -11.28 -13.56 8.10
C PRO A 34 -12.66 -12.88 8.00
N ALA A 35 -13.71 -13.52 8.52
CA ALA A 35 -15.05 -12.92 8.57
C ALA A 35 -15.11 -11.68 9.48
N GLY A 36 -14.32 -11.67 10.56
CA GLY A 36 -14.15 -10.50 11.43
C GLY A 36 -13.53 -9.32 10.67
N PHE A 37 -12.44 -9.55 9.92
CA PHE A 37 -11.82 -8.53 9.06
C PHE A 37 -12.78 -8.01 7.99
N ALA A 38 -13.53 -8.91 7.33
CA ALA A 38 -14.51 -8.53 6.32
C ALA A 38 -15.63 -7.66 6.92
N GLY A 39 -16.15 -8.03 8.08
CA GLY A 39 -17.19 -7.25 8.78
C GLY A 39 -16.69 -5.89 9.29
N ALA A 40 -15.48 -5.84 9.85
CA ALA A 40 -14.90 -4.60 10.37
C ALA A 40 -14.58 -3.58 9.26
N SER A 41 -14.29 -4.04 8.04
CA SER A 41 -13.92 -3.19 6.91
C SER A 41 -15.02 -3.00 5.86
N GLN A 42 -16.23 -3.50 6.09
CA GLN A 42 -17.31 -3.50 5.09
C GLN A 42 -17.76 -2.10 4.62
N PHE A 43 -17.54 -1.07 5.44
CA PHE A 43 -17.91 0.32 5.15
C PHE A 43 -16.73 1.19 4.71
N VAL A 44 -15.51 0.63 4.67
CA VAL A 44 -14.35 1.31 4.10
C VAL A 44 -14.62 1.57 2.64
N ARG A 45 -14.39 2.79 2.18
CA ARG A 45 -14.62 3.21 0.80
C ARG A 45 -13.29 3.23 0.04
N PRO A 46 -13.29 3.18 -1.31
CA PRO A 46 -12.06 3.26 -2.09
C PRO A 46 -11.22 4.51 -1.78
N GLU A 47 -11.87 5.65 -1.52
CA GLU A 47 -11.19 6.88 -1.12
C GLU A 47 -10.46 6.78 0.23
N ASP A 48 -11.04 6.07 1.21
CA ASP A 48 -10.41 5.88 2.53
C ASP A 48 -9.12 5.04 2.40
N VAL A 49 -9.09 4.15 1.40
CA VAL A 49 -7.91 3.35 1.05
C VAL A 49 -6.88 4.19 0.30
N ALA A 50 -7.31 5.00 -0.67
CA ALA A 50 -6.42 5.88 -1.43
C ALA A 50 -5.72 6.91 -0.53
N ASP A 51 -6.37 7.36 0.56
CA ASP A 51 -5.78 8.26 1.55
C ASP A 51 -4.70 7.58 2.42
N SER A 52 -4.76 6.24 2.55
CA SER A 52 -3.89 5.47 3.45
C SER A 52 -2.81 4.64 2.74
N ILE A 53 -3.07 4.24 1.49
CA ILE A 53 -2.20 3.40 0.66
C ILE A 53 -1.95 4.15 -0.63
N ALA A 54 -0.68 4.50 -0.89
CA ALA A 54 -0.31 5.10 -2.16
C ALA A 54 -0.61 4.15 -3.33
N CYS A 55 -1.40 4.66 -4.27
CA CYS A 55 -1.94 3.91 -5.40
C CYS A 55 -1.67 4.61 -6.73
N GLY A 56 -1.33 3.84 -7.76
CA GLY A 56 -1.22 4.29 -9.15
C GLY A 56 0.20 4.28 -9.73
N PRO A 57 0.40 4.97 -10.87
CA PRO A 57 1.61 4.81 -11.68
C PRO A 57 2.78 5.72 -11.28
N ASP A 58 2.53 6.73 -10.46
CA ASP A 58 3.52 7.75 -10.11
C ASP A 58 4.49 7.21 -9.04
N LEU A 59 5.72 6.88 -9.45
CA LEU A 59 6.73 6.33 -8.55
C LEU A 59 7.26 7.37 -7.54
N ASP A 60 7.15 8.67 -7.84
CA ASP A 60 7.48 9.72 -6.87
C ASP A 60 6.41 9.79 -5.78
N GLU A 61 5.13 9.70 -6.14
CA GLU A 61 4.01 9.58 -5.18
C GLU A 61 4.16 8.32 -4.31
N LEU A 62 4.50 7.17 -4.92
CA LEU A 62 4.74 5.93 -4.18
C LEU A 62 5.94 6.03 -3.24
N ALA A 63 7.05 6.64 -3.67
CA ALA A 63 8.23 6.79 -2.84
C ALA A 63 7.96 7.75 -1.67
N GLU A 64 7.39 8.94 -1.91
CA GLU A 64 7.10 9.93 -0.87
C GLU A 64 6.11 9.41 0.18
N SER A 65 5.27 8.42 -0.15
CA SER A 65 4.41 7.74 0.84
C SER A 65 5.18 7.12 2.01
N VAL A 66 6.48 6.88 1.83
CA VAL A 66 7.37 6.29 2.84
C VAL A 66 7.99 7.34 3.77
N ARG A 67 7.96 8.63 3.39
CA ARG A 67 8.55 9.75 4.15
C ARG A 67 8.18 9.75 5.65
N PRO A 68 6.92 9.53 6.07
CA PRO A 68 6.57 9.55 7.49
C PRO A 68 7.31 8.50 8.32
N PHE A 69 7.65 7.35 7.72
CA PHE A 69 8.44 6.31 8.39
C PHE A 69 9.92 6.70 8.48
N ILE A 70 10.47 7.31 7.43
CA ILE A 70 11.86 7.81 7.46
C ILE A 70 12.00 8.90 8.53
N ASP A 71 11.08 9.86 8.56
CA ASP A 71 11.08 10.97 9.53
C ASP A 71 10.88 10.47 10.98
N ALA A 72 10.20 9.33 11.15
CA ALA A 72 10.06 8.64 12.44
C ALA A 72 11.31 7.83 12.84
N GLY A 73 12.35 7.77 12.00
CA GLY A 73 13.63 7.13 12.29
C GLY A 73 13.71 5.64 11.93
N PHE A 74 12.76 5.12 11.13
CA PHE A 74 12.86 3.74 10.63
C PHE A 74 14.00 3.61 9.62
N THR A 75 14.86 2.60 9.80
CA THR A 75 16.05 2.34 8.96
C THR A 75 15.80 1.30 7.87
N ASP A 76 14.89 0.37 8.13
CA ASP A 76 14.59 -0.77 7.26
C ASP A 76 13.11 -0.76 6.93
N ILE A 77 12.79 -0.45 5.67
CA ILE A 77 11.41 -0.32 5.20
C ILE A 77 11.14 -1.40 4.16
N ALA A 78 10.17 -2.25 4.45
CA ALA A 78 9.70 -3.28 3.53
C ALA A 78 8.51 -2.76 2.72
N ILE A 79 8.57 -2.92 1.40
CA ILE A 79 7.49 -2.55 0.51
C ILE A 79 6.65 -3.79 0.19
N VAL A 80 5.35 -3.70 0.47
CA VAL A 80 4.36 -4.70 0.05
C VAL A 80 3.55 -4.10 -1.08
N GLN A 81 3.66 -4.71 -2.26
CA GLN A 81 2.78 -4.48 -3.39
C GLN A 81 1.48 -5.25 -3.16
N VAL A 82 0.33 -4.57 -3.34
CA VAL A 82 -0.98 -5.20 -3.17
C VAL A 82 -1.35 -6.05 -4.38
N GLY A 83 -1.74 -7.29 -4.11
CA GLY A 83 -2.26 -8.27 -5.06
C GLY A 83 -1.18 -8.94 -5.93
N ASP A 84 -1.59 -10.04 -6.57
CA ASP A 84 -0.73 -10.88 -7.40
C ASP A 84 -0.79 -10.55 -8.90
N GLU A 85 -1.91 -9.98 -9.37
CA GLU A 85 -2.16 -9.67 -10.79
C GLU A 85 -1.03 -8.88 -11.46
N GLN A 86 -0.52 -7.85 -10.78
CA GLN A 86 0.56 -6.99 -11.29
C GLN A 86 1.93 -7.33 -10.67
N GLN A 87 2.02 -8.36 -9.83
CA GLN A 87 3.20 -8.60 -9.00
C GLN A 87 4.45 -8.87 -9.84
N GLN A 88 4.34 -9.71 -10.88
CA GLN A 88 5.49 -10.05 -11.72
C GLN A 88 5.99 -8.81 -12.47
N ARG A 89 5.07 -8.05 -13.08
CA ARG A 89 5.41 -6.82 -13.78
C ARG A 89 5.99 -5.76 -12.86
N PHE A 90 5.45 -5.63 -11.64
CA PHE A 90 5.99 -4.74 -10.62
C PHE A 90 7.44 -5.10 -10.29
N VAL A 91 7.74 -6.38 -10.06
CA VAL A 91 9.12 -6.83 -9.78
C VAL A 91 10.04 -6.57 -10.96
N ASP A 92 9.61 -6.87 -12.19
CA ASP A 92 10.45 -6.80 -13.39
C ASP A 92 10.70 -5.37 -13.88
N GLU A 93 9.71 -4.47 -13.74
CA GLU A 93 9.76 -3.13 -14.36
C GLU A 93 9.84 -1.98 -13.34
N ILE A 94 9.32 -2.17 -12.12
CA ILE A 94 9.00 -1.06 -11.22
C ILE A 94 9.80 -1.09 -9.93
N ALA A 95 10.13 -2.27 -9.42
CA ALA A 95 10.81 -2.43 -8.14
C ALA A 95 12.16 -1.71 -8.11
N GLU A 96 12.98 -1.85 -9.15
CA GLU A 96 14.29 -1.20 -9.21
C GLU A 96 14.19 0.35 -9.30
N PRO A 97 13.42 0.94 -10.23
CA PRO A 97 13.20 2.39 -10.26
C PRO A 97 12.60 2.96 -8.95
N LEU A 98 11.68 2.23 -8.31
CA LEU A 98 11.10 2.65 -7.04
C LEU A 98 12.15 2.61 -5.92
N LEU A 99 13.00 1.56 -5.87
CA LEU A 99 14.08 1.46 -4.89
C LEU A 99 15.09 2.61 -5.02
N GLU A 100 15.41 3.04 -6.24
CA GLU A 100 16.27 4.22 -6.46
C GLU A 100 15.66 5.49 -5.85
N LYS A 101 14.38 5.74 -6.12
CA LYS A 101 13.66 6.87 -5.55
C LYS A 101 13.61 6.80 -4.02
N LEU A 102 13.30 5.65 -3.44
CA LEU A 102 13.28 5.44 -1.99
C LEU A 102 14.64 5.74 -1.33
N ARG A 103 15.75 5.30 -1.94
CA ARG A 103 17.11 5.58 -1.43
C ARG A 103 17.47 7.07 -1.52
N ALA A 104 16.95 7.78 -2.53
CA ALA A 104 17.15 9.21 -2.65
C ALA A 104 16.40 10.01 -1.56
N LEU A 105 15.34 9.46 -0.94
CA LEU A 105 14.63 10.12 0.16
C LEU A 105 15.41 10.14 1.47
N SER A 106 16.24 9.12 1.70
CA SER A 106 17.05 8.96 2.91
C SER A 106 18.47 9.54 2.80
N SER A 107 18.82 10.09 1.63
CA SER A 107 20.13 10.71 1.34
C SER A 107 20.10 12.20 1.64
#